data_AF-A0A939MCV1-F1
#
_entry.id   AF-A0A939MCV1-F1
#
_cell.length_a   1.000
_cell.length_b   1.000
_cell.length_c   1.000
_cell.angle_alpha   90.00
_cell.angle_beta   90.00
_cell.angle_gamma   90.00
#
_symmetry.space_group_name_H-M   'P 1'
#
loop_
_entity.id
_entity.type
_entity.pdbx_description
1 polymer ?
#
loop_
_entity_poly.entity_id
_entity_poly.type
_entity_poly.pdbx_seq_one_letter_code
_entity_poly.pdbx_strand_id
1 'polypeptide(L)'
;MALPIDTEIQEAKSKLARDVEAGRVPWSADPIVQLNATIELIAMKNAATMDRERRTIQLAQLRKHLATGETALIEWKADDVIQSERLLIAKGSSAYRDLCQRLQRAQVQVLDRAAERDAGNWAGVPTDAIVAPADLTQGKRIAAPGETLMELYDKFKTERVGDARPDTWDQNRKIVKLFAEFVGESSHITALTRKAVRNWKQALASWPVKAADSKAFEGLSFRKVIEANATIKKPPISQKTTNKYLAALGSFARWLLQNEYIDDGAMAESG
;
A
#
# COMPACT_ATOMS: atom_id res chain seq x y z
N MET A 1 -0.13 -10.37 -16.37
CA MET A 1 0.47 -10.61 -17.70
C MET A 1 -0.50 -10.03 -18.72
N ALA A 2 -0.05 -9.29 -19.72
CA ALA A 2 -0.95 -8.82 -20.78
C ALA A 2 -1.45 -10.03 -21.58
N LEU A 3 -2.73 -10.06 -21.95
CA LEU A 3 -3.27 -11.09 -22.82
C LEU A 3 -2.72 -10.88 -24.23
N PRO A 4 -2.29 -11.94 -24.92
CA PRO A 4 -1.75 -11.82 -26.27
C PRO A 4 -2.83 -11.33 -27.23
N ILE A 5 -2.47 -10.38 -28.08
CA ILE A 5 -3.37 -9.84 -29.12
C ILE A 5 -3.21 -10.61 -30.43
N ASP A 6 -4.19 -10.50 -31.33
CA ASP A 6 -4.22 -11.29 -32.57
C ASP A 6 -2.95 -11.14 -33.42
N THR A 7 -2.35 -9.95 -33.46
CA THR A 7 -1.10 -9.71 -34.18
C THR A 7 0.07 -10.53 -33.62
N GLU A 8 0.19 -10.59 -32.29
CA GLU A 8 1.23 -11.38 -31.60
C GLU A 8 1.05 -12.89 -31.86
N ILE A 9 -0.21 -13.35 -31.92
CA ILE A 9 -0.54 -14.75 -32.24
C ILE A 9 -0.15 -15.07 -33.70
N GLN A 10 -0.40 -14.17 -34.66
CA GLN A 10 0.00 -14.36 -36.05
C GLN A 10 1.53 -14.31 -36.24
N GLU A 11 2.21 -13.43 -35.51
CA GLU A 11 3.68 -13.37 -35.51
C GLU A 11 4.28 -14.65 -34.95
N ALA A 12 3.77 -15.14 -33.81
CA ALA A 12 4.19 -16.40 -33.21
C ALA A 12 3.96 -17.59 -34.15
N LYS A 13 2.81 -17.64 -34.84
CA LYS A 13 2.51 -18.65 -35.86
C LYS A 13 3.50 -18.59 -37.03
N SER A 14 3.79 -17.40 -37.54
CA SER A 14 4.72 -17.19 -38.66
C SER A 14 6.17 -17.48 -38.29
N LYS A 15 6.56 -17.22 -37.03
CA LYS A 15 7.85 -17.62 -36.49
C LYS A 15 7.96 -19.14 -36.41
N LEU A 16 6.96 -19.82 -35.86
CA LEU A 16 6.93 -21.28 -35.77
C LEU A 16 7.07 -21.94 -37.14
N ALA A 17 6.35 -21.43 -38.16
CA ALA A 17 6.45 -21.94 -39.53
C ALA A 17 7.90 -21.82 -40.07
N ARG A 18 8.54 -20.66 -39.90
CA ARG A 18 9.95 -20.45 -40.28
C ARG A 18 10.92 -21.36 -39.52
N ASP A 19 10.67 -21.60 -38.24
CA ASP A 19 11.54 -22.44 -37.40
C ASP A 19 11.41 -23.93 -37.74
N VAL A 20 10.22 -24.37 -38.18
CA VAL A 20 10.01 -25.70 -38.74
C VAL A 20 10.72 -25.85 -40.09
N GLU A 21 10.56 -24.89 -41.00
CA GLU A 21 11.24 -24.90 -42.32
C GLU A 21 12.76 -24.88 -42.18
N ALA A 22 13.28 -24.11 -41.22
CA ALA A 22 14.71 -24.04 -40.92
C ALA A 22 15.26 -25.25 -40.14
N GLY A 23 14.41 -26.23 -39.80
CA GLY A 23 14.79 -27.42 -39.03
C GLY A 23 15.17 -27.13 -37.57
N ARG A 24 14.85 -25.94 -37.05
CA ARG A 24 15.09 -25.54 -35.64
C ARG A 24 14.08 -26.15 -34.68
N VAL A 25 12.88 -26.44 -35.17
CA VAL A 25 11.81 -27.13 -34.44
C VAL A 25 11.51 -28.45 -35.13
N PRO A 26 11.54 -29.60 -34.42
CA PRO A 26 11.16 -30.88 -34.98
C PRO A 26 9.71 -30.88 -35.48
N TRP A 27 9.48 -31.36 -36.70
CA TRP A 27 8.16 -31.53 -37.28
C TRP A 27 8.06 -32.87 -38.01
N SER A 28 7.05 -33.67 -37.70
CA SER A 28 6.84 -34.99 -38.30
C SER A 28 5.35 -35.36 -38.31
N ALA A 29 5.00 -36.55 -38.84
CA ALA A 29 3.65 -37.08 -38.78
C ALA A 29 3.24 -37.55 -37.37
N ASP A 30 4.16 -37.61 -36.41
CA ASP A 30 3.87 -37.95 -35.01
C ASP A 30 3.06 -36.83 -34.33
N PRO A 31 1.83 -37.11 -33.86
CA PRO A 31 0.99 -36.12 -33.18
C PRO A 31 1.64 -35.50 -31.92
N ILE A 32 2.50 -36.22 -31.20
CA ILE A 32 3.16 -35.69 -30.00
C ILE A 32 4.21 -34.65 -30.38
N VAL A 33 4.95 -34.88 -31.47
CA VAL A 33 5.95 -33.93 -31.99
C VAL A 33 5.26 -32.65 -32.47
N GLN A 34 4.13 -32.78 -33.17
CA GLN A 34 3.33 -31.63 -33.60
C GLN A 34 2.72 -30.86 -32.43
N LEU A 35 2.20 -31.58 -31.42
CA LEU A 35 1.67 -30.96 -30.21
C LEU A 35 2.78 -30.19 -29.48
N ASN A 36 3.94 -30.79 -29.24
CA ASN A 36 5.04 -30.14 -28.55
C ASN A 36 5.50 -28.86 -29.28
N ALA A 37 5.56 -28.89 -30.62
CA ALA A 37 5.88 -27.73 -31.44
C ALA A 37 4.81 -26.61 -31.38
N THR A 38 3.55 -26.95 -31.07
CA THR A 38 2.42 -26.02 -31.14
C THR A 38 1.82 -25.63 -29.78
N ILE A 39 2.24 -26.26 -28.67
CA ILE A 39 1.69 -26.02 -27.32
C ILE A 39 1.68 -24.54 -26.95
N GLU A 40 2.77 -23.81 -27.19
CA GLU A 40 2.85 -22.38 -26.87
C GLU A 40 1.84 -21.56 -27.68
N LEU A 41 1.69 -21.87 -28.98
CA LEU A 41 0.73 -21.19 -29.84
C LEU A 41 -0.71 -21.50 -29.44
N ILE A 42 -1.00 -22.74 -29.05
CA ILE A 42 -2.31 -23.15 -28.54
C ILE A 42 -2.61 -22.45 -27.21
N ALA A 43 -1.63 -22.36 -26.32
CA ALA A 43 -1.74 -21.64 -25.05
C ALA A 43 -2.00 -20.14 -25.27
N MET A 44 -1.29 -19.51 -26.21
CA MET A 44 -1.52 -18.10 -26.57
C MET A 44 -2.92 -17.87 -27.13
N LYS A 45 -3.38 -18.72 -28.06
CA LYS A 45 -4.73 -18.62 -28.65
C LYS A 45 -5.84 -18.78 -27.62
N ASN A 46 -5.64 -19.66 -26.66
CA ASN A 46 -6.64 -19.96 -25.64
C ASN A 46 -6.46 -19.14 -24.37
N ALA A 47 -5.46 -18.24 -24.30
CA ALA A 47 -5.09 -17.53 -23.08
C ALA A 47 -6.28 -16.80 -22.45
N ALA A 48 -7.04 -16.04 -23.24
CA ALA A 48 -8.21 -15.32 -22.77
C ALA A 48 -9.31 -16.25 -22.22
N THR A 49 -9.57 -17.36 -22.92
CA THR A 49 -10.56 -18.37 -22.51
C THR A 49 -10.12 -19.06 -21.22
N MET A 50 -8.87 -19.51 -21.14
CA MET A 50 -8.29 -20.16 -19.96
C MET A 50 -8.29 -19.23 -18.75
N ASP A 51 -7.96 -17.96 -18.95
CA ASP A 51 -8.02 -16.95 -17.89
C ASP A 51 -9.43 -16.72 -17.39
N ARG A 52 -10.42 -16.66 -18.30
CA ARG A 52 -11.85 -16.55 -17.94
C ARG A 52 -12.31 -17.77 -17.16
N GLU A 53 -12.04 -18.97 -17.64
CA GLU A 53 -12.37 -20.24 -16.98
C GLU A 53 -11.74 -20.33 -15.60
N ARG A 54 -10.45 -19.99 -15.48
CA ARG A 54 -9.75 -19.94 -14.20
C ARG A 54 -10.44 -19.00 -13.22
N ARG A 55 -10.81 -17.79 -13.65
CA ARG A 55 -11.55 -16.83 -12.82
C ARG A 55 -12.91 -17.37 -12.40
N THR A 56 -13.65 -18.03 -13.29
CA THR A 56 -14.94 -18.64 -12.98
C THR A 56 -14.81 -19.77 -11.96
N ILE A 57 -13.84 -20.68 -12.13
CA ILE A 57 -13.56 -21.76 -11.18
C ILE A 57 -13.16 -21.17 -9.82
N GLN A 58 -12.27 -20.17 -9.82
CA GLN A 58 -11.82 -19.52 -8.60
C GLN A 58 -12.97 -18.85 -7.85
N LEU A 59 -13.87 -18.15 -8.56
CA LEU A 59 -15.06 -17.54 -7.98
C LEU A 59 -15.98 -18.58 -7.33
N ALA A 60 -16.23 -19.69 -8.01
CA ALA A 60 -17.07 -20.78 -7.50
C ALA A 60 -16.47 -21.40 -6.24
N GLN A 61 -15.16 -21.67 -6.24
CA GLN A 61 -14.48 -22.22 -5.07
C GLN A 61 -14.47 -21.20 -3.91
N LEU A 62 -14.15 -19.93 -4.15
CA LEU A 62 -14.16 -18.91 -3.09
C LEU A 62 -15.54 -18.78 -2.43
N ARG A 63 -16.63 -18.84 -3.19
CA ARG A 63 -17.99 -18.83 -2.62
C ARG A 63 -18.27 -20.05 -1.74
N LYS A 64 -17.81 -21.24 -2.16
CA LYS A 64 -17.94 -22.48 -1.36
C LYS A 64 -17.14 -22.40 -0.06
N HIS A 65 -15.89 -21.94 -0.14
CA HIS A 65 -15.01 -21.76 1.02
C HIS A 65 -15.58 -20.71 1.98
N LEU A 66 -16.15 -19.61 1.47
CA LEU A 66 -16.80 -18.59 2.29
C LEU A 66 -18.03 -19.13 3.03
N ALA A 67 -18.86 -19.96 2.38
CA ALA A 67 -20.04 -20.57 3.00
C ALA A 67 -19.70 -21.57 4.11
N THR A 68 -18.56 -22.26 4.00
CA THR A 68 -18.07 -23.24 4.98
C THR A 68 -17.16 -22.62 6.05
N GLY A 69 -16.74 -21.36 5.87
CA GLY A 69 -15.80 -20.66 6.74
C GLY A 69 -14.34 -21.07 6.55
N GLU A 70 -14.03 -21.80 5.48
CA GLU A 70 -12.68 -22.28 5.17
C GLU A 70 -11.82 -21.17 4.54
N THR A 71 -10.60 -20.95 5.05
CA THR A 71 -9.73 -19.84 4.65
C THR A 71 -8.62 -20.20 3.66
N ALA A 72 -8.39 -21.49 3.40
CA ALA A 72 -7.20 -22.02 2.72
C ALA A 72 -6.82 -21.28 1.41
N LEU A 73 -7.80 -20.92 0.57
CA LEU A 73 -7.55 -20.27 -0.73
C LEU A 73 -7.02 -18.82 -0.65
N ILE A 74 -7.14 -18.17 0.51
CA ILE A 74 -6.73 -16.77 0.69
C ILE A 74 -5.58 -16.59 1.68
N GLU A 75 -5.21 -17.63 2.43
CA GLU A 75 -4.21 -17.53 3.51
C GLU A 75 -2.88 -16.98 3.02
N TRP A 76 -2.43 -17.39 1.84
CA TRP A 76 -1.22 -16.85 1.21
C TRP A 76 -1.27 -15.33 1.06
N LYS A 77 -2.45 -14.77 0.75
CA LYS A 77 -2.63 -13.33 0.58
C LYS A 77 -2.76 -12.62 1.92
N ALA A 78 -3.40 -13.26 2.90
CA ALA A 78 -3.43 -12.74 4.26
C ALA A 78 -2.01 -12.68 4.86
N ASP A 79 -1.20 -13.72 4.65
CA ASP A 79 0.19 -13.78 5.10
C ASP A 79 1.05 -12.69 4.42
N ASP A 80 0.89 -12.49 3.11
CA ASP A 80 1.52 -11.40 2.34
C ASP A 80 1.14 -10.00 2.85
N VAL A 81 -0.14 -9.76 3.11
CA VAL A 81 -0.63 -8.49 3.69
C VAL A 81 -0.07 -8.27 5.09
N ILE A 82 -0.08 -9.29 5.95
CA ILE A 82 0.46 -9.18 7.32
C ILE A 82 1.95 -8.81 7.30
N GLN A 83 2.73 -9.42 6.40
CA GLN A 83 4.16 -9.13 6.28
C GLN A 83 4.42 -7.74 5.70
N SER A 84 3.77 -7.38 4.59
CA SER A 84 3.96 -6.09 3.93
C SER A 84 3.53 -4.91 4.81
N GLU A 85 2.42 -5.08 5.54
CA GLU A 85 1.82 -4.04 6.39
C GLU A 85 2.32 -4.08 7.84
N ARG A 86 3.12 -5.10 8.21
CA ARG A 86 3.62 -5.34 9.57
C ARG A 86 2.50 -5.40 10.62
N LEU A 87 1.41 -6.08 10.30
CA LEU A 87 0.25 -6.22 11.19
C LEU A 87 0.57 -7.19 12.33
N LEU A 88 0.13 -6.88 13.55
CA LEU A 88 0.29 -7.74 14.73
C LEU A 88 -0.84 -8.78 14.81
N ILE A 89 -0.97 -9.62 13.76
CA ILE A 89 -2.01 -10.66 13.67
C ILE A 89 -1.34 -12.02 13.70
N ALA A 90 -1.61 -12.82 14.73
CA ALA A 90 -1.09 -14.18 14.84
C ALA A 90 -1.88 -15.16 13.94
N LYS A 91 -1.17 -16.07 13.25
CA LYS A 91 -1.80 -17.10 12.42
C LYS A 91 -2.70 -18.01 13.26
N GLY A 92 -3.89 -18.32 12.74
CA GLY A 92 -4.90 -19.13 13.44
C GLY A 92 -5.76 -18.38 14.48
N SER A 93 -5.41 -17.13 14.80
CA SER A 93 -6.24 -16.27 15.68
C SER A 93 -7.60 -15.95 15.05
N SER A 94 -8.55 -15.50 15.87
CA SER A 94 -9.85 -15.01 15.38
C SER A 94 -9.67 -13.80 14.46
N ALA A 95 -8.74 -12.90 14.76
CA ALA A 95 -8.40 -11.76 13.92
C ALA A 95 -7.83 -12.17 12.55
N TYR A 96 -7.04 -13.24 12.50
CA TYR A 96 -6.55 -13.81 11.24
C TYR A 96 -7.69 -14.37 10.38
N ARG A 97 -8.62 -15.11 11.01
CA ARG A 97 -9.81 -15.62 10.32
C ARG A 97 -10.70 -14.49 9.81
N ASP A 98 -10.92 -13.45 10.60
CA ASP A 98 -11.67 -12.26 10.16
C ASP A 98 -11.00 -11.57 8.97
N LEU A 99 -9.68 -11.36 9.02
CA LEU A 99 -8.92 -10.81 7.88
C LEU A 99 -9.08 -11.68 6.63
N CYS A 100 -8.93 -12.99 6.75
CA CYS A 100 -9.11 -13.91 5.62
C CYS A 100 -10.52 -13.82 5.03
N GLN A 101 -11.56 -13.80 5.86
CA GLN A 101 -12.94 -13.68 5.37
C GLN A 101 -13.19 -12.35 4.66
N ARG A 102 -12.63 -11.24 5.17
CA ARG A 102 -12.72 -9.92 4.51
C ARG A 102 -12.02 -9.94 3.14
N LEU A 103 -10.83 -10.54 3.07
CA LEU A 103 -10.09 -10.68 1.82
C LEU A 103 -10.80 -11.59 0.81
N GLN A 104 -11.42 -12.69 1.27
CA GLN A 104 -12.24 -13.54 0.40
C GLN A 104 -13.44 -12.78 -0.18
N ARG A 105 -14.17 -12.04 0.64
CA ARG A 105 -15.30 -11.20 0.20
C ARG A 105 -14.85 -10.16 -0.81
N ALA A 106 -13.70 -9.53 -0.57
CA ALA A 106 -13.11 -8.59 -1.51
C ALA A 106 -12.74 -9.25 -2.85
N GLN A 107 -12.10 -10.43 -2.81
CA GLN A 107 -11.73 -11.18 -4.00
C GLN A 107 -12.95 -11.60 -4.83
N VAL A 108 -14.05 -12.00 -4.18
CA VAL A 108 -15.31 -12.33 -4.85
C VAL A 108 -15.84 -11.13 -5.63
N GLN A 109 -15.88 -9.94 -5.00
CA GLN A 109 -16.33 -8.71 -5.68
C GLN A 109 -15.46 -8.38 -6.91
N VAL A 110 -14.14 -8.52 -6.80
CA VAL A 110 -13.22 -8.29 -7.93
C VAL A 110 -13.53 -9.26 -9.07
N LEU A 111 -13.75 -10.53 -8.79
CA LEU A 111 -14.04 -11.56 -9.79
C LEU A 111 -15.43 -11.37 -10.41
N ASP A 112 -16.44 -10.98 -9.64
CA ASP A 112 -17.77 -10.65 -10.16
C ASP A 112 -17.72 -9.45 -11.13
N ARG A 113 -16.99 -8.40 -10.77
CA ARG A 113 -16.77 -7.25 -11.67
C ARG A 113 -15.93 -7.63 -12.89
N ALA A 114 -14.99 -8.57 -12.78
CA ALA A 114 -14.26 -9.09 -13.93
C ALA A 114 -15.19 -9.86 -14.88
N ALA A 115 -16.10 -10.68 -14.34
CA ALA A 115 -17.08 -11.41 -15.14
C ALA A 115 -18.06 -10.48 -15.88
N GLU A 116 -18.44 -9.36 -15.26
CA GLU A 116 -19.26 -8.33 -15.92
C GLU A 116 -18.52 -7.65 -17.08
N ARG A 117 -17.24 -7.30 -16.88
CA ARG A 117 -16.41 -6.75 -17.95
C ARG A 117 -16.22 -7.74 -19.10
N ASP A 118 -16.04 -9.02 -18.78
CA ASP A 118 -15.98 -10.09 -19.78
C ASP A 118 -17.30 -10.22 -20.58
N ALA A 119 -18.42 -9.78 -20.01
CA ALA A 119 -19.73 -9.69 -20.67
C ALA A 119 -20.00 -8.33 -21.34
N GLY A 120 -19.03 -7.41 -21.33
CA GLY A 120 -19.17 -6.06 -21.88
C GLY A 120 -19.93 -5.07 -20.99
N ASN A 121 -20.26 -5.45 -19.74
CA ASN A 121 -20.91 -4.57 -18.78
C ASN A 121 -19.87 -3.87 -17.89
N TRP A 122 -19.84 -2.54 -17.96
CA TRP A 122 -18.92 -1.69 -17.20
C TRP A 122 -19.58 -0.92 -16.05
N ALA A 123 -20.89 -1.11 -15.84
CA ALA A 123 -21.66 -0.37 -14.84
C ALA A 123 -21.56 -0.95 -13.40
N GLY A 124 -20.81 -2.04 -13.22
CA GLY A 124 -20.72 -2.74 -11.94
C GLY A 124 -20.04 -1.94 -10.83
N VAL A 125 -20.74 -1.78 -9.71
CA VAL A 125 -20.21 -1.12 -8.49
C VAL A 125 -20.12 -2.16 -7.36
N PRO A 126 -19.01 -2.23 -6.59
CA PRO A 126 -18.89 -3.18 -5.48
C PRO A 126 -20.08 -3.08 -4.51
N THR A 127 -20.69 -4.22 -4.19
CA THR A 127 -21.88 -4.24 -3.30
C THR A 127 -21.52 -4.43 -1.83
N ASP A 128 -20.31 -4.90 -1.56
CA ASP A 128 -19.82 -5.14 -0.20
C ASP A 128 -19.11 -3.90 0.37
N ALA A 129 -19.54 -3.43 1.54
CA ALA A 129 -18.96 -2.29 2.24
C ALA A 129 -17.47 -2.47 2.61
N ILE A 130 -16.95 -3.70 2.66
CA ILE A 130 -15.51 -3.96 2.84
C ILE A 130 -14.70 -3.47 1.64
N VAL A 131 -15.30 -3.53 0.45
CA VAL A 131 -14.70 -3.06 -0.81
C VAL A 131 -15.21 -1.64 -1.11
N ALA A 132 -15.33 -0.83 -0.06
CA ALA A 132 -15.56 0.59 -0.24
C ALA A 132 -14.39 1.17 -1.05
N PRO A 133 -14.66 2.05 -2.03
CA PRO A 133 -13.60 2.76 -2.72
C PRO A 133 -12.72 3.42 -1.67
N ALA A 134 -11.41 3.16 -1.75
CA ALA A 134 -10.46 3.69 -0.79
C ALA A 134 -10.64 5.21 -0.76
N ASP A 135 -10.99 5.72 0.42
CA ASP A 135 -10.97 7.16 0.67
C ASP A 135 -9.57 7.65 0.25
N LEU A 136 -9.53 8.50 -0.79
CA LEU A 136 -8.30 9.01 -1.40
C LEU A 136 -7.40 9.74 -0.39
N THR A 137 -7.92 9.98 0.81
CA THR A 137 -7.24 10.58 1.97
C THR A 137 -6.56 9.58 2.92
N GLN A 138 -6.82 8.26 2.83
CA GLN A 138 -6.39 7.27 3.84
C GLN A 138 -5.30 6.26 3.40
N GLY A 139 -5.02 6.11 2.10
CA GLY A 139 -4.13 5.05 1.59
C GLY A 139 -2.76 5.52 1.14
N LYS A 140 -1.73 5.27 1.95
CA LYS A 140 -0.28 5.21 1.65
C LYS A 140 0.13 5.58 0.21
N ARG A 141 0.48 6.85 -0.01
CA ARG A 141 1.32 7.23 -1.15
C ARG A 141 2.77 7.11 -0.68
N ILE A 142 3.50 6.12 -1.20
CA ILE A 142 4.97 6.13 -1.15
C ILE A 142 5.38 7.40 -1.92
N ALA A 143 6.08 8.32 -1.27
CA ALA A 143 6.49 9.56 -1.93
C ALA A 143 7.41 9.26 -3.13
N ALA A 144 7.25 10.01 -4.23
CA ALA A 144 8.30 10.02 -5.24
C ALA A 144 9.59 10.60 -4.63
N PRO A 145 10.79 10.20 -5.11
CA PRO A 145 12.05 10.78 -4.63
C PRO A 145 12.03 12.32 -4.75
N GLY A 146 12.24 13.04 -3.65
CA GLY A 146 12.17 14.51 -3.61
C GLY A 146 10.87 15.10 -3.03
N GLU A 147 9.87 14.27 -2.73
CA GLU A 147 8.56 14.65 -2.17
C GLU A 147 8.33 14.11 -0.75
N THR A 148 9.37 13.54 -0.12
CA THR A 148 9.25 13.11 1.28
C THR A 148 9.17 14.32 2.21
N LEU A 149 8.57 14.09 3.39
CA LEU A 149 8.43 15.13 4.41
C LEU A 149 9.78 15.77 4.81
N MET A 150 10.85 14.96 4.83
CA MET A 150 12.19 15.41 5.23
C MET A 150 12.91 16.16 4.10
N GLU A 151 12.78 15.73 2.86
CA GLU A 151 13.35 16.44 1.71
C GLU A 151 12.69 17.81 1.51
N LEU A 152 11.37 17.88 1.68
CA LEU A 152 10.63 19.14 1.63
C LEU A 152 10.96 20.05 2.82
N TYR A 153 11.25 19.46 3.99
CA TYR A 153 11.74 20.23 5.13
C TYR A 153 13.14 20.82 4.88
N ASP A 154 14.02 20.07 4.22
CA ASP A 154 15.35 20.57 3.88
C ASP A 154 15.25 21.71 2.84
N LYS A 155 14.31 21.65 1.87
CA LYS A 155 13.96 22.80 0.98
C LYS A 155 13.44 24.01 1.76
N PHE A 156 12.51 23.78 2.69
CA PHE A 156 11.98 24.82 3.58
C PHE A 156 13.08 25.52 4.38
N LYS A 157 14.06 24.76 4.89
CA LYS A 157 15.23 25.31 5.58
C LYS A 157 16.06 26.18 4.64
N THR A 158 16.32 25.73 3.41
CA THR A 158 17.13 26.49 2.44
C THR A 158 16.50 27.80 1.98
N GLU A 159 15.18 27.89 1.90
CA GLU A 159 14.48 29.12 1.52
C GLU A 159 14.40 30.15 2.64
N ARG A 160 14.44 29.69 3.91
CA ARG A 160 14.24 30.53 5.11
C ARG A 160 15.46 30.57 6.04
N VAL A 161 16.67 30.38 5.50
CA VAL A 161 17.92 30.34 6.28
C VAL A 161 18.13 31.58 7.19
N GLY A 162 17.48 32.72 6.89
CA GLY A 162 17.55 33.95 7.70
C GLY A 162 16.49 34.10 8.81
N ASP A 163 15.42 33.30 8.82
CA ASP A 163 14.27 33.54 9.69
C ASP A 163 14.47 33.05 11.14
N ALA A 164 15.41 32.13 11.34
CA ALA A 164 15.67 31.54 12.65
C ALA A 164 17.14 31.13 12.82
N ARG A 165 17.56 31.01 14.08
CA ARG A 165 18.91 30.54 14.43
C ARG A 165 19.12 29.08 13.97
N PRO A 166 20.35 28.69 13.61
CA PRO A 166 20.66 27.31 13.20
C PRO A 166 20.18 26.24 14.19
N ASP A 167 20.35 26.47 15.49
CA ASP A 167 19.87 25.56 16.54
C ASP A 167 18.34 25.37 16.53
N THR A 168 17.59 26.43 16.25
CA THR A 168 16.13 26.36 16.11
C THR A 168 15.74 25.48 14.92
N TRP A 169 16.46 25.58 13.80
CA TRP A 169 16.25 24.73 12.63
C TRP A 169 16.52 23.25 12.93
N ASP A 170 17.60 22.95 13.65
CA ASP A 170 17.95 21.57 13.98
C ASP A 170 16.98 20.96 15.00
N GLN A 171 16.49 21.76 15.95
CA GLN A 171 15.40 21.35 16.84
C GLN A 171 14.11 21.07 16.09
N ASN A 172 13.71 21.96 15.18
CA ASN A 172 12.50 21.79 14.38
C ASN A 172 12.61 20.59 13.43
N ARG A 173 13.79 20.33 12.86
CA ARG A 173 14.06 19.14 12.04
C ARG A 173 13.81 17.84 12.80
N LYS A 174 14.25 17.76 14.07
CA LYS A 174 13.99 16.60 14.94
C LYS A 174 12.50 16.39 15.19
N ILE A 175 11.74 17.48 15.35
CA ILE A 175 10.28 17.44 15.56
C ILE A 175 9.56 16.94 14.30
N VAL A 176 9.93 17.45 13.12
CA VAL A 176 9.33 17.03 11.85
C VAL A 176 9.69 15.57 11.56
N LYS A 177 10.92 15.14 11.84
CA LYS A 177 11.30 13.72 11.77
C LYS A 177 10.44 12.85 12.68
N LEU A 178 10.18 13.28 13.91
CA LEU A 178 9.34 12.55 14.86
C LEU A 178 7.91 12.38 14.34
N PHE A 179 7.37 13.41 13.67
CA PHE A 179 6.07 13.32 13.01
C PHE A 179 6.13 12.38 11.80
N ALA A 180 7.18 12.46 10.98
CA ALA A 180 7.40 11.56 9.85
C ALA A 180 7.44 10.09 10.30
N GLU A 181 8.14 9.77 11.40
CA GLU A 181 8.14 8.43 12.00
C GLU A 181 6.74 7.96 12.44
N PHE A 182 5.88 8.89 12.89
CA PHE A 182 4.52 8.58 13.32
C PHE A 182 3.59 8.25 12.13
N VAL A 183 3.69 9.00 11.04
CA VAL A 183 2.89 8.80 9.80
C VAL A 183 3.51 7.78 8.84
N GLY A 184 4.79 7.45 9.01
CA GLY A 184 5.61 6.65 8.11
C GLY A 184 6.65 7.52 7.38
N GLU A 185 7.94 7.19 7.51
CA GLU A 185 9.04 8.00 6.96
C GLU A 185 8.99 8.11 5.42
N SER A 186 8.42 7.11 4.74
CA SER A 186 8.23 7.08 3.29
C SER A 186 6.89 7.67 2.83
N SER A 187 6.11 8.25 3.74
CA SER A 187 4.78 8.79 3.43
C SER A 187 4.91 10.11 2.66
N HIS A 188 4.12 10.22 1.59
CA HIS A 188 3.96 11.45 0.80
C HIS A 188 3.43 12.63 1.65
N ILE A 189 3.69 13.86 1.20
CA ILE A 189 3.30 15.11 1.88
C ILE A 189 1.80 15.17 2.21
N THR A 190 0.95 14.54 1.41
CA THR A 190 -0.51 14.47 1.61
C THR A 190 -0.93 13.72 2.88
N ALA A 191 -0.01 12.97 3.52
CA ALA A 191 -0.26 12.38 4.84
C ALA A 191 -0.36 13.45 5.95
N LEU A 192 0.15 14.66 5.72
CA LEU A 192 0.03 15.80 6.63
C LEU A 192 -1.39 16.39 6.56
N THR A 193 -2.33 15.75 7.24
CA THR A 193 -3.71 16.23 7.39
C THR A 193 -3.99 16.73 8.81
N ARG A 194 -5.02 17.55 9.00
CA ARG A 194 -5.48 17.98 10.35
C ARG A 194 -5.80 16.78 11.25
N LYS A 195 -6.33 15.70 10.67
CA LYS A 195 -6.60 14.43 11.37
C LYS A 195 -5.31 13.76 11.85
N ALA A 196 -4.28 13.68 10.99
CA ALA A 196 -2.98 13.14 11.35
C ALA A 196 -2.32 13.96 12.48
N VAL A 197 -2.36 15.30 12.40
CA VAL A 197 -1.84 16.20 13.44
C VAL A 197 -2.57 16.02 14.78
N ARG A 198 -3.91 15.88 14.75
CA ARG A 198 -4.73 15.61 15.94
C ARG A 198 -4.38 14.26 16.57
N ASN A 199 -4.25 13.20 15.76
CA ASN A 199 -3.87 11.87 16.24
C ASN A 199 -2.45 11.87 16.83
N TRP A 200 -1.52 12.60 16.20
CA TRP A 200 -0.17 12.76 16.71
C TRP A 200 -0.16 13.51 18.05
N LYS A 201 -0.94 14.59 18.18
CA LYS A 201 -1.10 15.31 19.46
C LYS A 201 -1.59 14.40 20.58
N GLN A 202 -2.53 13.52 20.30
CA GLN A 202 -3.01 12.54 21.28
C GLN A 202 -1.91 11.54 21.65
N ALA A 203 -1.15 11.05 20.67
CA ALA A 203 -0.04 10.14 20.93
C ALA A 203 1.11 10.78 21.72
N LEU A 204 1.38 12.07 21.49
CA LEU A 204 2.37 12.85 22.25
C LEU A 204 2.03 12.96 23.75
N ALA A 205 0.75 12.83 24.14
CA ALA A 205 0.38 12.81 25.55
C ALA A 205 0.94 11.58 26.30
N SER A 206 1.30 10.52 25.57
CA SER A 206 1.95 9.31 26.12
C SER A 206 3.46 9.28 25.86
N TRP A 207 4.01 10.30 25.19
CA TRP A 207 5.42 10.36 24.81
C TRP A 207 6.31 10.74 26.01
N PRO A 208 7.32 9.94 26.38
CA PRO A 208 8.12 10.19 27.57
C PRO A 208 9.04 11.41 27.45
N VAL A 209 9.27 12.09 28.57
CA VAL A 209 10.29 13.14 28.68
C VAL A 209 11.67 12.58 28.36
N LYS A 210 12.44 13.31 27.53
CA LYS A 210 13.79 12.93 27.07
C LYS A 210 13.84 11.53 26.44
N ALA A 211 12.77 11.15 25.73
CA ALA A 211 12.73 9.89 24.98
C ALA A 211 13.94 9.73 24.05
N ALA A 212 14.27 10.78 23.29
CA ALA A 212 15.36 10.79 22.32
C ALA A 212 16.77 10.69 22.95
N ASP A 213 16.93 11.08 24.22
CA ASP A 213 18.23 11.09 24.92
C ASP A 213 18.40 9.87 25.84
N SER A 214 17.37 9.03 25.94
CA SER A 214 17.35 7.92 26.88
C SER A 214 17.77 6.63 26.19
N LYS A 215 18.88 6.03 26.64
CA LYS A 215 19.37 4.71 26.18
C LYS A 215 18.28 3.63 26.16
N ALA A 216 17.30 3.72 27.08
CA ALA A 216 16.18 2.79 27.15
C ALA A 216 15.22 2.82 25.94
N PHE A 217 15.30 3.86 25.09
CA PHE A 217 14.45 4.05 23.92
C PHE A 217 15.25 4.17 22.62
N GLU A 218 16.56 3.91 22.68
CA GLU A 218 17.46 4.07 21.54
C GLU A 218 17.10 3.09 20.42
N GLY A 219 16.97 3.61 19.19
CA GLY A 219 16.62 2.80 18.00
C GLY A 219 15.16 2.35 17.92
N LEU A 220 14.30 2.71 18.88
CA LEU A 220 12.86 2.41 18.83
C LEU A 220 12.11 3.47 18.03
N SER A 221 11.18 3.04 17.18
CA SER A 221 10.28 3.95 16.46
C SER A 221 9.26 4.60 17.40
N PHE A 222 8.67 5.73 16.99
CA PHE A 222 7.72 6.49 17.79
C PHE A 222 6.67 5.63 18.54
N ARG A 223 6.03 4.68 17.85
CA ARG A 223 5.01 3.81 18.46
C ARG A 223 5.61 2.81 19.46
N LYS A 224 6.78 2.25 19.16
CA LYS A 224 7.49 1.32 20.05
C LYS A 224 7.99 2.01 21.32
N VAL A 225 8.34 3.30 21.25
CA VAL A 225 8.70 4.09 22.44
C VAL A 225 7.49 4.26 23.36
N ILE A 226 6.30 4.54 22.82
CA ILE A 226 5.07 4.66 23.63
C ILE A 226 4.76 3.32 24.32
N GLU A 227 4.88 2.21 23.59
CA GLU A 227 4.67 0.87 24.14
C GLU A 227 5.71 0.50 25.22
N ALA A 228 7.00 0.75 24.95
CA ALA A 228 8.07 0.55 25.93
C ALA A 228 7.87 1.44 27.18
N ASN A 229 7.37 2.67 26.99
CA ASN A 229 7.10 3.58 28.09
C ASN A 229 5.91 3.13 28.96
N ALA A 230 4.98 2.32 28.45
CA ALA A 230 3.96 1.69 29.29
C ALA A 230 4.59 0.79 30.37
N THR A 231 5.75 0.20 30.07
CA THR A 231 6.51 -0.65 30.99
C THR A 231 7.46 0.17 31.87
N ILE A 232 8.18 1.13 31.28
CA ILE A 232 9.21 1.93 31.97
C ILE A 232 8.59 3.05 32.83
N LYS A 233 7.37 3.51 32.50
CA LYS A 233 6.58 4.52 33.23
C LYS A 233 7.29 5.85 33.45
N LYS A 234 8.04 6.35 32.46
CA LYS A 234 8.57 7.72 32.52
C LYS A 234 7.44 8.75 32.35
N PRO A 235 7.55 9.91 33.01
CA PRO A 235 6.54 10.96 32.90
C PRO A 235 6.44 11.45 31.44
N PRO A 236 5.24 11.75 30.95
CA PRO A 236 5.04 12.26 29.60
C PRO A 236 5.52 13.71 29.47
N ILE A 237 5.78 14.14 28.24
CA ILE A 237 6.18 15.52 27.96
C ILE A 237 5.12 16.53 28.40
N SER A 238 5.58 17.73 28.78
CA SER A 238 4.69 18.80 29.19
C SER A 238 3.80 19.29 28.03
N GLN A 239 2.65 19.87 28.37
CA GLN A 239 1.78 20.52 27.39
C GLN A 239 2.49 21.67 26.66
N LYS A 240 3.37 22.39 27.36
CA LYS A 240 4.23 23.43 26.77
C LYS A 240 5.15 22.87 25.67
N THR A 241 5.76 21.71 25.91
CA THR A 241 6.59 21.00 24.92
C THR A 241 5.75 20.55 23.72
N THR A 242 4.57 20.00 23.98
CA THR A 242 3.63 19.58 22.93
C THR A 242 3.24 20.77 22.04
N ASN A 243 2.92 21.92 22.63
CA ASN A 243 2.59 23.13 21.88
C ASN A 243 3.77 23.65 21.05
N LYS A 244 5.02 23.55 21.56
CA LYS A 244 6.23 23.86 20.77
C LYS A 244 6.34 22.95 19.55
N TYR A 245 6.06 21.66 19.70
CA TYR A 245 6.11 20.70 18.59
C TYR A 245 5.06 21.00 17.53
N LEU A 246 3.83 21.29 17.95
CA LEU A 246 2.74 21.68 17.06
C LEU A 246 3.02 23.01 16.35
N ALA A 247 3.67 23.97 17.02
CA ALA A 247 4.04 25.24 16.41
C ALA A 247 5.07 25.06 15.28
N ALA A 248 6.09 24.23 15.50
CA ALA A 248 7.10 23.91 14.49
C ALA A 248 6.48 23.22 13.26
N LEU A 249 5.57 22.25 13.49
CA LEU A 249 4.85 21.60 12.40
C LEU A 249 3.89 22.57 11.69
N GLY A 250 3.24 23.47 12.43
CA GLY A 250 2.33 24.47 11.88
C GLY A 250 3.02 25.55 11.04
N SER A 251 4.27 25.91 11.34
CA SER A 251 5.06 26.78 10.46
C SER A 251 5.44 26.08 9.15
N PHE A 252 5.77 24.80 9.22
CA PHE A 252 6.09 24.00 8.05
C PHE A 252 4.85 23.75 7.17
N ALA A 253 3.72 23.38 7.76
CA ALA A 253 2.45 23.19 7.07
C ALA A 253 1.99 24.45 6.32
N ARG A 254 2.17 25.64 6.91
CA ARG A 254 1.88 26.91 6.24
C ARG A 254 2.75 27.16 5.01
N TRP A 255 4.03 26.81 5.07
CA TRP A 255 4.91 26.91 3.91
C TRP A 255 4.53 25.91 2.81
N LEU A 256 4.09 24.70 3.18
CA LEU A 256 3.60 23.72 2.22
C LEU A 256 2.34 24.19 1.49
N LEU A 257 1.41 24.84 2.21
CA LEU A 257 0.22 25.48 1.61
C LEU A 257 0.61 26.62 0.66
N GLN A 258 1.58 27.46 1.06
CA GLN A 258 2.03 28.61 0.25
C GLN A 258 2.71 28.20 -1.07
N ASN A 259 3.32 27.02 -1.10
CA ASN A 259 4.00 26.49 -2.29
C ASN A 259 3.20 25.40 -3.01
N GLU A 260 1.90 25.30 -2.74
CA GLU A 260 0.96 24.38 -3.42
C GLU A 260 1.35 22.89 -3.34
N TYR A 261 2.16 22.49 -2.36
CA TYR A 261 2.49 21.08 -2.11
C TYR A 261 1.32 20.32 -1.47
N ILE A 262 0.42 21.04 -0.79
CA ILE A 262 -0.81 20.51 -0.20
C ILE A 262 -1.97 21.47 -0.50
N ASP A 263 -3.14 20.91 -0.82
CA ASP A 263 -4.35 21.71 -1.04
C ASP A 263 -4.91 22.25 0.28
N ASP A 264 -5.57 23.42 0.22
CA ASP A 264 -6.27 24.00 1.39
C ASP A 264 -7.31 23.02 1.95
N GLY A 265 -7.90 22.20 1.08
CA GLY A 265 -8.81 21.09 1.43
C GLY A 265 -8.19 20.00 2.31
N ALA A 266 -6.88 19.73 2.20
CA ALA A 266 -6.17 18.75 3.04
C ALA A 266 -6.07 19.22 4.52
N MET A 267 -6.20 20.53 4.74
CA MET A 267 -6.23 21.18 6.04
C MET A 267 -7.63 21.66 6.44
N ALA A 268 -8.57 21.79 5.51
CA ALA A 268 -9.89 22.35 5.74
C ALA A 268 -10.87 21.33 6.34
N GLU A 269 -11.16 20.17 5.74
CA GLU A 269 -12.24 19.32 6.27
C GLU A 269 -12.25 17.90 5.66
N SER A 270 -12.50 16.91 6.50
CA SER A 270 -13.07 15.63 6.10
C SER A 270 -14.08 15.28 7.19
N GLY A 271 -15.31 15.78 6.98
CA GLY A 271 -16.51 15.32 7.69
C GLY A 271 -16.89 13.92 7.25
#